data_AF-A0A4W5NKT1-F1
#
_entry.id   AF-A0A4W5NKT1-F1
#
_cell.length_a   1.000
_cell.length_b   1.000
_cell.length_c   1.000
_cell.angle_alpha   90.00
_cell.angle_beta   90.00
_cell.angle_gamma   90.00
#
_symmetry.space_group_name_H-M   'P 1'
#
loop_
_entity.id
_entity.type
_entity.pdbx_description
1 polymer ?
#
loop_
_entity_poly.entity_id
_entity_poly.type
_entity_poly.pdbx_seq_one_letter_code
_entity_poly.pdbx_strand_id
1 'polypeptide(L)'
;MAFRGKVADTRTVLVHLLLCLVIFYSLYYMIGSVCFGAFRLDHFDGLIPFDFKTEPTNLESNSKYLVNLLSMELTYFCSGLLFAAVVRRWVWDYALTVTLLHVLLTSLVMLEFPLVWQWWLALGSGLFLMICNGQLIAYFTCQSDQSYPTFNSY
;
A
#
# COMPACT_ATOMS: atom_id res chain seq x y z
N MET A 1 7.57 33.02 19.09
CA MET A 1 6.34 32.19 19.01
C MET A 1 6.22 31.33 17.73
N ALA A 2 7.31 31.08 16.96
CA ALA A 2 7.22 30.42 15.66
C ALA A 2 7.16 28.87 15.68
N PHE A 3 7.37 28.22 16.84
CA PHE A 3 7.45 26.75 16.91
C PHE A 3 6.07 26.07 17.06
N ARG A 4 5.07 26.75 17.66
CA ARG A 4 3.75 26.13 17.91
C ARG A 4 2.92 25.90 16.64
N GLY A 5 3.11 26.72 15.59
CA GLY A 5 2.44 26.53 14.30
C GLY A 5 2.93 25.28 13.55
N LYS A 6 4.24 25.03 13.57
CA LYS A 6 4.84 23.86 12.88
C LYS A 6 4.43 22.52 13.52
N VAL A 7 4.26 22.50 14.84
CA VAL A 7 3.86 21.29 15.59
C VAL A 7 2.41 20.89 15.30
N ALA A 8 1.50 21.86 15.10
CA ALA A 8 0.11 21.58 14.75
C ALA A 8 -0.01 20.95 13.34
N ASP A 9 0.75 21.47 12.38
CA ASP A 9 0.82 20.93 11.02
C ASP A 9 1.45 19.52 10.98
N THR A 10 2.54 19.31 11.71
CA THR A 10 3.21 18.00 11.81
C THR A 10 2.30 16.93 12.42
N ARG A 11 1.48 17.28 13.42
CA ARG A 11 0.51 16.35 14.00
C ARG A 11 -0.53 15.91 12.98
N THR A 12 -1.02 16.81 12.15
CA THR A 12 -1.97 16.49 11.09
C THR A 12 -1.36 15.53 10.08
N VAL A 13 -0.14 15.81 9.59
CA VAL A 13 0.59 14.92 8.67
C VAL A 13 0.80 13.54 9.30
N LEU A 14 1.19 13.50 10.57
CA LEU A 14 1.42 12.23 11.28
C LEU A 14 0.13 11.42 11.45
N VAL A 15 -1.01 12.07 11.72
CA VAL A 15 -2.32 11.39 11.79
C VAL A 15 -2.73 10.84 10.42
N HIS A 16 -2.53 11.60 9.33
CA HIS A 16 -2.82 11.11 7.98
C HIS A 16 -1.92 9.92 7.61
N LEU A 17 -0.64 9.98 7.97
CA LEU A 17 0.30 8.88 7.78
C LEU A 17 -0.10 7.64 8.59
N LEU A 18 -0.45 7.81 9.87
CA LEU A 18 -0.94 6.70 10.70
C LEU A 18 -2.21 6.08 10.13
N LEU A 19 -3.15 6.90 9.66
CA LEU A 19 -4.39 6.44 9.06
C LEU A 19 -4.10 5.67 7.75
N CYS A 20 -3.20 6.17 6.91
CA CYS A 20 -2.70 5.45 5.74
C CYS A 20 -2.09 4.10 6.11
N LEU A 21 -1.27 4.06 7.15
CA LEU A 21 -0.64 2.83 7.64
C LEU A 21 -1.70 1.83 8.13
N VAL A 22 -2.67 2.26 8.91
CA VAL A 22 -3.79 1.42 9.38
C VAL A 22 -4.59 0.86 8.21
N ILE A 23 -4.94 1.69 7.21
CA ILE A 23 -5.65 1.24 6.01
C ILE A 23 -4.82 0.20 5.25
N PHE A 24 -3.53 0.48 5.05
CA PHE A 24 -2.62 -0.41 4.32
C PHE A 24 -2.56 -1.80 4.96
N TYR A 25 -2.29 -1.87 6.27
CA TYR A 25 -2.23 -3.16 6.96
C TYR A 25 -3.59 -3.85 7.02
N SER A 26 -4.69 -3.10 7.23
CA SER A 26 -6.04 -3.67 7.24
C SER A 26 -6.39 -4.32 5.90
N LEU A 27 -6.11 -3.62 4.80
CA LEU A 27 -6.27 -4.17 3.45
C LEU A 27 -5.36 -5.37 3.22
N TYR A 28 -4.12 -5.32 3.69
CA TYR A 28 -3.18 -6.43 3.55
C TYR A 28 -3.74 -7.70 4.17
N TYR A 29 -4.25 -7.64 5.41
CA TYR A 29 -4.81 -8.80 6.08
C TYR A 29 -6.13 -9.27 5.44
N MET A 30 -6.98 -8.33 4.99
CA MET A 30 -8.24 -8.68 4.32
C MET A 30 -7.98 -9.37 2.97
N ILE A 31 -7.14 -8.78 2.12
CA ILE A 31 -6.80 -9.31 0.80
C ILE A 31 -6.01 -10.61 0.96
N GLY A 32 -5.06 -10.66 1.89
CA GLY A 32 -4.35 -11.89 2.25
C GLY A 32 -5.31 -13.00 2.63
N SER A 33 -6.27 -12.75 3.52
CA SER A 33 -7.26 -13.76 3.90
C SER A 33 -8.12 -14.22 2.73
N VAL A 34 -8.56 -13.30 1.85
CA VAL A 34 -9.37 -13.63 0.67
C VAL A 34 -8.57 -14.44 -0.33
N CYS A 35 -7.32 -14.04 -0.62
CA CYS A 35 -6.44 -14.75 -1.55
C CYS A 35 -6.08 -16.16 -1.01
N PHE A 36 -5.76 -16.30 0.27
CA PHE A 36 -5.52 -17.61 0.87
C PHE A 36 -6.77 -18.51 0.84
N GLY A 37 -7.95 -17.95 1.11
CA GLY A 37 -9.22 -18.68 1.01
C GLY A 37 -9.55 -19.08 -0.44
N ALA A 38 -9.35 -18.19 -1.40
CA ALA A 38 -9.62 -18.43 -2.82
C ALA A 38 -8.72 -19.53 -3.41
N PHE A 39 -7.47 -19.61 -2.97
CA PHE A 39 -6.51 -20.64 -3.39
C PHE A 39 -6.55 -21.91 -2.52
N ARG A 40 -7.47 -21.99 -1.54
CA ARG A 40 -7.67 -23.15 -0.64
C ARG A 40 -6.40 -23.62 0.07
N LEU A 41 -5.58 -22.70 0.56
CA LEU A 41 -4.38 -23.04 1.32
C LEU A 41 -4.77 -23.36 2.78
N ASP A 42 -4.39 -24.56 3.26
CA ASP A 42 -4.82 -25.09 4.57
C ASP A 42 -4.19 -24.39 5.79
N HIS A 43 -3.17 -23.54 5.61
CA HIS A 43 -2.51 -22.80 6.71
C HIS A 43 -2.39 -21.31 6.39
N PHE A 44 -3.17 -20.50 7.12
CA PHE A 44 -3.05 -19.05 7.13
C PHE A 44 -2.00 -18.64 8.15
N ASP A 45 -0.85 -18.18 7.67
CA ASP A 45 0.21 -17.66 8.53
C ASP A 45 0.00 -16.17 8.77
N GLY A 46 -0.10 -15.70 10.01
CA GLY A 46 -0.25 -14.25 10.28
C GLY A 46 0.94 -13.42 9.78
N LEU A 47 2.06 -14.07 9.45
CA LEU A 47 3.29 -13.46 8.93
C LEU A 47 3.30 -13.29 7.40
N ILE A 48 2.21 -13.60 6.68
CA ILE A 48 2.11 -13.37 5.22
C ILE A 48 2.67 -12.00 4.78
N PRO A 49 2.37 -10.86 5.45
CA PRO A 49 2.88 -9.56 5.03
C PRO A 49 4.40 -9.41 5.08
N PHE A 50 5.04 -10.27 5.88
CA PHE A 50 6.46 -10.19 6.21
C PHE A 50 7.24 -11.39 5.66
N ASP A 51 6.56 -12.41 5.13
CA ASP A 51 7.19 -13.65 4.69
C ASP A 51 7.79 -13.51 3.28
N PHE A 52 9.09 -13.19 3.25
CA PHE A 52 9.89 -13.12 2.03
C PHE A 52 10.62 -14.43 1.69
N LYS A 53 10.48 -15.47 2.51
CA LYS A 53 11.37 -16.66 2.49
C LYS A 53 10.76 -17.89 1.79
N THR A 54 9.64 -17.74 1.08
CA THR A 54 9.06 -18.86 0.32
C THR A 54 9.93 -19.21 -0.88
N GLU A 55 10.81 -20.21 -0.72
CA GLU A 55 11.61 -20.77 -1.81
C GLU A 55 10.70 -21.57 -2.78
N PRO A 56 10.87 -21.39 -4.11
CA PRO A 56 10.07 -22.08 -5.12
C PRO A 56 10.62 -23.48 -5.40
N THR A 57 10.70 -24.33 -4.38
CA THR A 57 11.27 -25.68 -4.51
C THR A 57 10.22 -26.76 -4.80
N ASN A 58 8.92 -26.50 -4.59
CA ASN A 58 7.83 -27.46 -4.85
C ASN A 58 6.59 -26.79 -5.50
N LEU A 59 5.71 -27.58 -6.14
CA LEU A 59 4.48 -27.10 -6.80
C LEU A 59 3.53 -26.37 -5.83
N GLU A 60 3.45 -26.85 -4.59
CA GLU A 60 2.62 -26.26 -3.53
C GLU A 60 3.22 -24.94 -3.01
N SER A 61 4.55 -24.85 -2.89
CA SER A 61 5.23 -23.61 -2.49
C SER A 61 5.15 -22.52 -3.56
N ASN A 62 5.08 -22.89 -4.85
CA ASN A 62 4.80 -21.96 -5.94
C ASN A 62 3.43 -21.29 -5.80
N SER A 63 2.41 -22.05 -5.40
CA SER A 63 1.07 -21.48 -5.17
C SER A 63 1.04 -20.52 -3.98
N LYS A 64 1.68 -20.88 -2.86
CA LYS A 64 1.83 -19.99 -1.68
C LYS A 64 2.60 -18.72 -2.03
N TYR A 65 3.66 -18.84 -2.81
CA TYR A 65 4.45 -17.72 -3.29
C TYR A 65 3.65 -16.79 -4.21
N LEU A 66 2.93 -17.33 -5.20
CA LEU A 66 2.07 -16.55 -6.08
C LEU A 66 0.94 -15.85 -5.31
N VAL A 67 0.34 -16.52 -4.34
CA VAL A 67 -0.70 -15.94 -3.47
C VAL A 67 -0.13 -14.79 -2.65
N ASN A 68 1.09 -14.92 -2.13
CA ASN A 68 1.73 -13.86 -1.37
C ASN A 68 2.05 -12.64 -2.27
N LEU A 69 2.63 -12.89 -3.45
CA LEU A 69 2.88 -11.84 -4.44
C LEU A 69 1.59 -11.12 -4.86
N LEU A 70 0.57 -11.88 -5.23
CA LEU A 70 -0.72 -11.36 -5.68
C LEU A 70 -1.43 -10.60 -4.57
N SER A 71 -1.39 -11.10 -3.33
CA SER A 71 -1.91 -10.41 -2.16
C SER A 71 -1.20 -9.08 -1.93
N MET A 72 0.13 -9.06 -2.03
CA MET A 72 0.92 -7.84 -1.90
C MET A 72 0.57 -6.84 -3.01
N GLU A 73 0.60 -7.25 -4.28
CA GLU A 73 0.29 -6.35 -5.40
C GLU A 73 -1.15 -5.81 -5.33
N LEU A 74 -2.13 -6.65 -5.02
CA LEU A 74 -3.52 -6.22 -4.83
C LEU A 74 -3.66 -5.25 -3.66
N THR A 75 -2.92 -5.47 -2.57
CA THR A 75 -2.93 -4.55 -1.43
C THR A 75 -2.36 -3.19 -1.81
N TYR A 76 -1.23 -3.15 -2.50
CA TYR A 76 -0.65 -1.91 -3.01
C TYR A 76 -1.58 -1.20 -4.01
N PHE A 77 -2.27 -1.97 -4.85
CA PHE A 77 -3.26 -1.43 -5.79
C PHE A 77 -4.47 -0.82 -5.07
N CYS A 78 -5.14 -1.57 -4.19
CA CYS A 78 -6.32 -1.11 -3.45
C CYS A 78 -5.98 0.04 -2.49
N SER A 79 -4.84 -0.04 -1.79
CA SER A 79 -4.41 1.02 -0.86
C SER A 79 -4.06 2.31 -1.60
N GLY A 80 -3.42 2.24 -2.76
CA GLY A 80 -3.16 3.40 -3.61
C GLY A 80 -4.44 4.13 -4.04
N LEU A 81 -5.49 3.37 -4.36
CA LEU A 81 -6.81 3.91 -4.68
C LEU A 81 -7.43 4.66 -3.49
N LEU A 82 -7.41 4.05 -2.30
CA LEU A 82 -7.93 4.65 -1.08
C LEU A 82 -7.11 5.86 -0.63
N PHE A 83 -5.79 5.83 -0.77
CA PHE A 83 -4.93 6.97 -0.42
C PHE A 83 -5.18 8.16 -1.32
N ALA A 84 -5.42 7.93 -2.62
CA ALA A 84 -5.81 8.99 -3.52
C ALA A 84 -7.16 9.62 -3.13
N ALA A 85 -8.13 8.81 -2.71
CA ALA A 85 -9.42 9.29 -2.22
C ALA A 85 -9.31 10.08 -0.89
N VAL A 86 -8.49 9.62 0.05
CA VAL A 86 -8.36 10.21 1.40
C VAL A 86 -7.45 11.44 1.41
N VAL A 87 -6.26 11.34 0.82
CA VAL A 87 -5.19 12.30 1.04
C VAL A 87 -5.24 13.46 0.04
N ARG A 88 -5.82 13.28 -1.15
CA ARG A 88 -6.03 14.26 -2.27
C ARG A 88 -4.81 15.06 -2.75
N ARG A 89 -3.79 15.32 -1.93
CA ARG A 89 -2.58 16.11 -2.21
C ARG A 89 -1.36 15.34 -1.67
N TRP A 90 -0.35 15.14 -2.52
CA TRP A 90 0.93 14.48 -2.18
C TRP A 90 0.85 12.98 -1.82
N VAL A 91 -0.02 12.23 -2.50
CA VAL A 91 -0.19 10.77 -2.33
C VAL A 91 1.14 10.00 -2.45
N TRP A 92 2.06 10.51 -3.27
CA TRP A 92 3.37 9.90 -3.52
C TRP A 92 4.31 9.89 -2.32
N ASP A 93 4.31 10.95 -1.51
CA ASP A 93 5.17 11.00 -0.31
C ASP A 93 4.66 10.01 0.75
N TYR A 94 3.34 9.91 0.91
CA TYR A 94 2.73 8.90 1.81
C TYR A 94 2.95 7.48 1.28
N ALA A 95 2.83 7.26 -0.03
CA ALA A 95 3.12 5.98 -0.65
C ALA A 95 4.56 5.52 -0.39
N LEU A 96 5.53 6.43 -0.57
CA LEU A 96 6.94 6.14 -0.37
C LEU A 96 7.27 5.92 1.10
N THR A 97 6.74 6.76 2.01
CA THR A 97 6.96 6.60 3.46
C THR A 97 6.32 5.34 4.04
N VAL A 98 5.09 4.99 3.64
CA VAL A 98 4.45 3.72 4.04
C VAL A 98 5.23 2.52 3.52
N THR A 99 5.73 2.59 2.29
CA THR A 99 6.55 1.51 1.72
C THR A 99 7.87 1.35 2.46
N LEU A 100 8.57 2.44 2.78
CA LEU A 100 9.78 2.38 3.59
C LEU A 100 9.51 1.82 4.99
N LEU A 101 8.42 2.24 5.63
CA LEU A 101 8.01 1.70 6.92
C LEU A 101 7.67 0.22 6.84
N HIS A 102 7.03 -0.22 5.75
CA HIS A 102 6.77 -1.62 5.50
C HIS A 102 8.07 -2.41 5.37
N VAL A 103 9.04 -1.97 4.56
CA VAL A 103 10.37 -2.61 4.45
C VAL A 103 11.06 -2.69 5.82
N LEU A 104 11.03 -1.61 6.61
CA LEU A 104 11.61 -1.58 7.96
C LEU A 104 10.91 -2.57 8.90
N LEU A 105 9.57 -2.57 8.93
CA LEU A 105 8.79 -3.49 9.75
C LEU A 105 9.03 -4.95 9.34
N THR A 106 9.06 -5.24 8.04
CA THR A 106 9.39 -6.57 7.49
C THR A 106 10.77 -7.03 7.93
N SER A 107 11.77 -6.14 7.86
CA SER A 107 13.13 -6.47 8.34
C SER A 107 13.19 -6.67 9.86
N LEU A 108 12.40 -5.92 10.64
CA LEU A 108 12.39 -5.98 12.09
C LEU A 108 11.65 -7.21 12.62
N VAL A 109 10.52 -7.56 12.00
CA VAL A 109 9.72 -8.74 12.35
C VAL A 109 10.50 -10.02 12.05
N MET A 110 11.16 -10.08 10.90
CA MET A 110 11.92 -11.28 10.51
C MET A 110 13.34 -11.30 11.08
N LEU A 111 13.79 -10.23 11.74
CA LEU A 111 15.17 -10.05 12.25
C LEU A 111 16.26 -10.28 11.18
N GLU A 112 15.86 -10.30 9.91
CA GLU A 112 16.69 -10.57 8.75
C GLU A 112 16.34 -9.54 7.67
N PHE A 113 17.35 -9.12 6.90
CA PHE A 113 17.13 -8.20 5.81
C PHE A 113 16.60 -8.94 4.58
N PRO A 114 15.50 -8.50 3.95
CA PRO A 114 14.97 -9.15 2.76
C PRO A 114 15.93 -8.93 1.58
N LEU A 115 16.75 -9.94 1.28
CA LEU A 115 17.68 -9.95 0.14
C LEU A 115 17.07 -10.59 -1.11
N VAL A 116 15.82 -11.04 -1.05
CA VAL A 116 15.14 -11.77 -2.13
C VAL A 116 14.76 -10.80 -3.25
N TRP A 117 15.39 -10.95 -4.42
CA TRP A 117 15.19 -10.06 -5.56
C TRP A 117 13.74 -10.00 -6.04
N GLN A 118 13.04 -11.14 -5.99
CA GLN A 118 11.65 -11.21 -6.43
C GLN A 118 10.70 -10.42 -5.53
N TRP A 119 10.97 -10.41 -4.22
CA TRP A 119 10.22 -9.59 -3.28
C TRP A 119 10.43 -8.09 -3.57
N TRP A 120 11.67 -7.67 -3.86
CA TRP A 120 11.96 -6.30 -4.29
C TRP A 120 11.28 -5.93 -5.61
N LEU A 121 11.22 -6.84 -6.58
CA LEU A 121 10.51 -6.62 -7.84
C LEU A 121 9.01 -6.42 -7.60
N ALA A 122 8.40 -7.25 -6.76
CA ALA A 122 6.98 -7.15 -6.46
C ALA A 122 6.63 -5.92 -5.62
N LEU A 123 7.52 -5.53 -4.70
CA LEU A 123 7.39 -4.29 -3.93
C LEU A 123 7.58 -3.07 -4.83
N GLY A 124 8.51 -3.14 -5.79
CA GLY A 124 8.74 -2.14 -6.81
C GLY A 124 7.55 -2.00 -7.78
N SER A 125 6.99 -3.11 -8.27
CA SER A 125 5.81 -3.11 -9.15
C SER A 125 4.57 -2.58 -8.41
N GLY A 126 4.36 -3.01 -7.16
CA GLY A 126 3.28 -2.53 -6.31
C GLY A 126 3.38 -1.03 -6.03
N LEU A 127 4.58 -0.53 -5.70
CA LEU A 127 4.82 0.90 -5.53
C LEU A 127 4.53 1.68 -6.82
N PHE A 128 5.00 1.20 -7.97
CA PHE A 128 4.73 1.81 -9.27
C PHE A 128 3.23 1.86 -9.59
N LEU A 129 2.49 0.79 -9.32
CA LEU A 129 1.04 0.76 -9.48
C LEU A 129 0.36 1.77 -8.56
N MET A 130 0.75 1.85 -7.29
CA MET A 130 0.20 2.82 -6.34
C MET A 130 0.42 4.27 -6.81
N ILE A 131 1.61 4.54 -7.33
CA ILE A 131 2.05 5.78 -7.96
C ILE A 131 1.18 6.15 -9.17
N CYS A 132 1.02 5.23 -10.12
CA CYS A 132 0.25 5.44 -11.34
C CYS A 132 -1.25 5.64 -11.04
N ASN A 133 -1.82 4.84 -10.14
CA ASN A 133 -3.21 4.99 -9.71
C ASN A 133 -3.45 6.33 -9.00
N GLY A 134 -2.50 6.76 -8.15
CA GLY A 134 -2.57 8.06 -7.51
C GLY A 134 -2.61 9.22 -8.50
N GLN A 135 -1.78 9.18 -9.55
CA GLN A 135 -1.79 10.19 -10.62
C GLN A 135 -3.05 10.11 -11.49
N LEU A 136 -3.53 8.91 -11.80
CA LEU A 136 -4.75 8.71 -12.57
C LEU A 136 -5.98 9.30 -11.87
N ILE A 137 -6.12 9.08 -10.56
CA ILE A 137 -7.22 9.64 -9.77
C ILE A 137 -7.08 11.16 -9.63
N ALA A 138 -5.86 11.67 -9.44
CA ALA A 138 -5.63 13.11 -9.43
C ALA A 138 -6.03 13.77 -10.76
N TYR A 139 -5.71 13.12 -11.89
CA TYR A 139 -6.11 13.55 -13.22
C TYR A 139 -7.63 13.57 -13.38
N PHE A 140 -8.34 12.49 -13.02
CA PHE A 140 -9.79 12.43 -13.08
C PHE A 140 -10.47 13.46 -12.16
N THR A 141 -9.93 13.66 -10.96
CA THR A 141 -10.49 14.64 -10.02
C THR A 141 -10.36 16.06 -10.58
N CYS A 142 -9.18 16.41 -11.14
CA CYS A 142 -8.96 17.70 -11.80
C CYS A 142 -9.87 17.91 -13.02
N GLN A 143 -10.07 16.84 -13.82
CA GLN A 143 -10.99 16.87 -14.96
C GLN A 143 -12.45 17.04 -14.52
N SER A 144 -12.85 16.44 -13.40
CA SER A 144 -14.20 16.58 -12.84
C SER A 144 -14.48 17.99 -12.34
N ASP A 145 -13.52 18.65 -11.68
CA ASP A 145 -13.63 20.06 -11.27
C ASP A 145 -13.79 20.98 -12.49
N GLN A 146 -13.10 20.69 -13.59
CA GLN A 146 -13.22 21.46 -14.83
C GLN A 146 -14.53 21.20 -15.60
N SER A 147 -15.19 20.07 -15.34
CA SER A 147 -16.47 19.67 -15.96
C SER A 147 -17.69 20.23 -15.23
N TYR A 148 -17.51 20.95 -14.13
CA TYR A 148 -18.51 21.87 -13.56
C TYR A 148 -18.18 23.30 -13.97
N PRO A 149 -18.41 23.72 -15.24
CA PRO A 149 -18.59 25.13 -15.49
C PRO A 149 -19.83 25.53 -14.69
N THR A 150 -19.65 26.45 -13.76
CA THR A 150 -20.74 27.19 -13.13
C THR A 150 -21.70 27.68 -14.19
N PHE A 151 -22.79 26.94 -14.39
CA PHE A 151 -23.99 27.44 -15.03
C PHE A 151 -24.75 28.27 -14.00
N ASN A 152 -24.12 29.35 -13.52
CA ASN A 152 -24.86 30.42 -12.90
C ASN A 152 -25.23 31.38 -14.02
N SER A 153 -26.41 31.12 -14.59
CA SER A 153 -27.25 32.19 -15.11
C SER A 153 -27.42 33.25 -14.03
N TYR A 154 -27.11 34.51 -14.35
CA TYR A 154 -27.95 35.70 -14.19
C TYR A 154 -27.14 36.95 -14.54
#